data_AF-A0AAU2U4F6-F1
#
_entry.id   AF-A0AAU2U4F6-F1
#
_cell.length_a   1.000
_cell.length_b   1.000
_cell.length_c   1.000
_cell.angle_alpha   90.00
_cell.angle_beta   90.00
_cell.angle_gamma   90.00
#
_symmetry.space_group_name_H-M   'P 1'
#
loop_
_entity.id
_entity.type
_entity.pdbx_description
1 polymer ?
#
loop_
_entity_poly.entity_id
_entity_poly.type
_entity_poly.pdbx_seq_one_letter_code
_entity_poly.pdbx_strand_id
1 'polypeptide(L)' 'MGDPFGNVLIHLSLAELRRLITRLTDRRPTLVEHILHWSTWRRRRQHQARTSHYKRRGHFP' A
#
# COMPACT_ATOMS: atom_id res chain seq x y z
N MET A 1 -20.89 6.53 -4.90
CA MET A 1 -20.16 7.81 -4.75
C MET A 1 -18.68 7.46 -4.71
N GLY A 2 -18.00 7.48 -5.87
CA GLY A 2 -16.59 7.07 -5.98
C GLY A 2 -15.64 8.26 -5.73
N ASP A 3 -14.53 8.00 -5.07
CA ASP A 3 -13.51 8.99 -4.74
C ASP A 3 -12.83 9.59 -6.00
N PRO A 4 -12.73 10.92 -6.13
CA PRO A 4 -12.17 11.57 -7.32
C PRO A 4 -10.63 11.49 -7.41
N PHE A 5 -9.97 11.03 -6.35
CA PHE A 5 -8.55 10.73 -6.36
C PHE A 5 -8.41 9.22 -6.52
N GLY A 6 -8.54 8.71 -7.74
CA GLY A 6 -8.36 7.29 -8.06
C GLY A 6 -7.04 6.76 -7.52
N ASN A 7 -7.04 6.41 -6.24
CA ASN A 7 -5.86 6.06 -5.50
C ASN A 7 -5.80 4.57 -5.65
N VAL A 8 -5.12 4.17 -6.72
CA VAL A 8 -4.93 2.78 -7.10
C VAL A 8 -3.94 2.09 -6.13
N LEU A 9 -4.24 2.18 -4.85
CA LEU A 9 -3.53 1.55 -3.75
C LEU A 9 -4.39 0.40 -3.25
N ILE A 10 -3.72 -0.70 -2.93
CA ILE A 10 -4.38 -1.80 -2.23
C ILE A 10 -4.87 -1.27 -0.87
N HIS A 11 -6.10 -1.63 -0.49
CA HIS A 11 -6.66 -1.35 0.83
C HIS A 11 -5.70 -1.83 1.92
N LEU A 12 -5.57 -1.04 3.00
CA LEU A 12 -4.72 -1.41 4.12
C LEU A 12 -5.20 -2.74 4.72
N SER A 13 -4.36 -3.76 4.62
CA SER A 13 -4.61 -5.03 5.28
C SER A 13 -4.34 -4.93 6.78
N LEU A 14 -4.92 -5.85 7.57
CA LEU A 14 -4.66 -5.93 9.00
C LEU A 14 -3.15 -6.09 9.32
N ALA A 15 -2.43 -6.84 8.48
CA ALA A 15 -0.99 -7.01 8.62
C ALA A 15 -0.22 -5.70 8.37
N GLU A 16 -0.65 -4.89 7.40
CA GLU A 16 -0.06 -3.57 7.14
C GLU A 16 -0.35 -2.57 8.24
N LEU A 17 -1.58 -2.57 8.78
CA LEU A 17 -1.93 -1.75 9.93
C LEU A 17 -1.04 -2.08 11.14
N ARG A 18 -0.91 -3.37 11.49
CA ARG A 18 -0.02 -3.81 12.58
C ARG A 18 1.41 -3.32 12.36
N ARG A 19 1.95 -3.51 11.15
CA ARG A 19 3.31 -3.07 10.81
C ARG A 19 3.48 -1.55 10.88
N LEU A 20 2.48 -0.78 10.45
CA LEU A 20 2.50 0.68 10.54
C LEU A 20 2.50 1.14 11.99
N ILE A 21 1.59 0.60 12.81
CA ILE A 21 1.52 0.91 14.24
C ILE A 21 2.86 0.59 14.90
N THR A 22 3.40 -0.62 14.74
CA THR A 22 4.69 -0.99 15.33
C THR A 22 5.83 -0.05 14.92
N ARG A 23 5.88 0.40 13.66
CA ARG A 23 6.94 1.32 13.20
C ARG A 23 6.76 2.74 13.69
N LEU A 24 5.52 3.20 13.83
CA LEU A 24 5.22 4.55 14.33
C LEU A 24 5.40 4.64 15.85
N THR A 25 5.21 3.55 16.58
CA THR A 25 5.43 3.46 18.03
C THR A 25 6.86 3.03 18.38
N ASP A 26 7.72 2.74 17.38
CA ASP A 26 9.11 2.39 17.63
C ASP A 26 9.84 3.60 18.25
N ARG A 27 10.68 3.32 19.26
CA ARG A 27 11.39 4.32 20.05
C ARG A 27 12.57 4.94 19.29
N ARG A 28 12.90 4.40 18.11
CA ARG A 28 13.89 4.96 17.20
C ARG A 28 13.23 6.04 16.34
N PRO A 29 13.81 7.26 16.26
CA PRO A 29 13.24 8.33 15.46
C PRO A 29 13.43 8.03 13.97
N THR A 30 12.56 7.21 13.40
CA THR A 30 12.35 7.17 11.96
C THR A 30 11.29 8.19 11.61
N LEU A 31 11.62 9.13 10.72
CA LEU A 31 10.69 10.15 10.25
C LEU A 31 9.39 9.49 9.81
N VAL A 32 8.28 9.93 10.40
CA VAL A 32 6.92 9.41 10.10
C VAL A 32 6.65 9.48 8.60
N GLU A 33 7.10 10.55 7.95
CA GLU A 33 7.05 10.74 6.49
C GLU A 33 7.74 9.61 5.73
N HIS A 34 8.91 9.16 6.19
CA HIS A 34 9.63 8.05 5.57
C HIS A 34 8.86 6.74 5.71
N ILE A 35 8.24 6.47 6.87
CA ILE A 35 7.40 5.27 7.08
C ILE A 35 6.19 5.30 6.13
N LEU A 36 5.50 6.44 6.05
CA LEU A 36 4.33 6.61 5.20
C LEU A 36 4.69 6.53 3.72
N HIS A 37 5.78 7.18 3.31
CA HIS A 37 6.30 7.14 1.95
C HIS A 37 6.62 5.70 1.51
N TRP A 38 7.32 4.93 2.35
CA TRP A 38 7.63 3.52 2.06
C TRP A 38 6.39 2.63 2.01
N SER A 39 5.39 2.91 2.85
CA SER A 39 4.10 2.22 2.82
C SER A 39 3.35 2.46 1.50
N THR A 40 3.26 3.72 1.09
CA THR A 40 2.58 4.11 -0.16
C THR A 40 3.29 3.53 -1.39
N TRP A 41 4.63 3.63 -1.45
CA TRP A 41 5.41 3.04 -2.55
C TRP A 41 5.18 1.53 -2.65
N ARG A 42 5.24 0.80 -1.54
CA ARG A 42 5.01 -0.65 -1.52
C ARG A 42 3.62 -1.03 -2.00
N ARG A 43 2.57 -0.38 -1.47
CA ARG A 43 1.17 -0.65 -1.86
C ARG A 43 0.92 -0.37 -3.34
N ARG A 44 1.54 0.68 -3.88
CA ARG A 44 1.48 0.99 -5.32
C ARG A 44 2.15 -0.08 -6.17
N ARG A 45 3.34 -0.57 -5.77
CA ARG A 45 4.06 -1.63 -6.49
C ARG A 45 3.33 -2.97 -6.41
N GLN A 46 2.70 -3.29 -5.28
CA GLN A 46 1.84 -4.47 -5.16
C GLN A 46 0.62 -4.37 -6.07
N HIS A 47 -0.03 -3.20 -6.13
CA HIS A 47 -1.14 -3.00 -7.05
C HIS A 47 -0.69 -3.22 -8.49
N GLN A 48 0.42 -2.60 -8.90
CA GLN A 48 0.99 -2.79 -10.24
C GLN A 48 1.28 -4.26 -10.55
N ALA A 49 1.90 -5.00 -9.62
CA ALA A 49 2.16 -6.43 -9.79
C ALA A 49 0.86 -7.24 -9.92
N ARG A 50 -0.16 -6.93 -9.11
CA ARG A 50 -1.48 -7.55 -9.16
C ARG A 50 -2.18 -7.28 -10.49
N THR A 51 -2.18 -6.04 -10.97
CA THR A 51 -2.70 -5.67 -12.30
C THR A 51 -1.95 -6.39 -13.41
N SER A 52 -0.62 -6.41 -13.41
CA SER A 52 0.17 -7.12 -14.41
C SER A 52 -0.10 -8.63 -14.39
N HIS A 53 -0.26 -9.21 -13.19
CA HIS A 53 -0.62 -10.62 -13.04
C HIS A 53 -1.98 -10.94 -13.64
N TYR A 54 -3.02 -10.14 -13.34
CA TYR A 54 -4.37 -10.34 -13.88
C TYR A 54 -4.42 -10.10 -15.39
N LYS A 55 -3.77 -9.03 -15.89
CA LYS A 55 -3.62 -8.78 -17.33
C LYS A 55 -2.97 -9.95 -18.06
N ARG A 56 -1.92 -10.55 -17.49
CA ARG A 56 -1.23 -11.70 -18.09
C ARG A 56 -2.04 -12.99 -18.04
N ARG A 57 -2.95 -13.13 -17.07
CA ARG A 57 -3.85 -14.29 -16.96
C ARG A 57 -5.12 -14.18 -17.82
N GLY A 58 -5.28 -13.12 -18.62
CA GLY A 58 -6.48 -12.92 -19.46
C GLY A 58 -7.75 -12.60 -18.68
N HIS A 59 -7.66 -12.45 -17.36
CA HIS A 59 -8.78 -12.02 -16.53
C HIS A 59 -8.82 -10.49 -16.54
N PHE A 60 -9.71 -9.94 -17.37
CA PHE A 60 -10.36 -8.69 -17.01
C PHE A 60 -11.21 -8.98 -15.76
N PRO A 61 -11.19 -8.10 -14.73
CA PRO A 61 -12.21 -8.15 -13.68
C PRO A 61 -13.60 -7.89 -14.26
#